data_AF-A0A2P6VLB8-F1
#
_entry.id   AF-A0A2P6VLB8-F1
#
_cell.length_a   1.000
_cell.length_b   1.000
_cell.length_c   1.000
_cell.angle_alpha   90.00
_cell.angle_beta   90.00
_cell.angle_gamma   90.00
#
_symmetry.space_group_name_H-M   'P 1'
#
loop_
_entity.id
_entity.type
_entity.pdbx_description
1 polymer ?
#
loop_
_entity_poly.entity_id
_entity_poly.type
_entity_poly.pdbx_seq_one_letter_code
_entity_poly.pdbx_strand_id
1 'polypeptide(L)'
;MFDQGDAQLDLSAGQPRFYIMRLPRRGRRFERITYHARVTQCLGVLQPASPWFMVVAAPTLSVERYPQQANLAAFRIPHGVFVKLHKGTWHAGPLFDGGGPVDFYNLELSDTNVTDHNTHDYGRAEGLAFEVSD
;
A
#
# COMPACT_ATOMS: atom_id res chain seq x y z
N MET A 1 27.47 -2.84 -4.27
CA MET A 1 27.35 -4.17 -4.90
C MET A 1 25.87 -4.43 -5.01
N PHE A 2 25.37 -4.84 -6.18
CA PHE A 2 23.94 -5.10 -6.39
C PHE A 2 23.72 -6.62 -6.48
N ASP A 3 22.81 -7.18 -5.68
CA ASP A 3 22.59 -8.63 -5.56
C ASP A 3 21.12 -9.01 -5.28
N GLN A 4 20.88 -10.29 -4.96
CA GLN A 4 19.53 -10.82 -4.74
C GLN A 4 18.83 -10.24 -3.50
N GLY A 5 19.57 -9.62 -2.58
CA GLY A 5 19.04 -8.89 -1.43
C GLY A 5 18.48 -7.52 -1.80
N ASP A 6 18.81 -6.99 -2.98
CA ASP A 6 18.19 -5.75 -3.46
C ASP A 6 16.71 -5.94 -3.79
N ALA A 7 15.96 -4.85 -3.73
CA ALA A 7 14.56 -4.80 -4.08
C ALA A 7 14.34 -5.13 -5.57
N GLN A 8 14.15 -6.41 -5.89
CA GLN A 8 13.81 -6.85 -7.24
C GLN A 8 12.39 -6.40 -7.61
N LEU A 9 12.28 -5.68 -8.73
CA LEU A 9 11.02 -5.11 -9.23
C LEU A 9 10.48 -5.94 -10.39
N ASP A 10 9.16 -6.09 -10.44
CA ASP A 10 8.48 -6.66 -11.60
C ASP A 10 7.44 -5.67 -12.11
N LEU A 11 7.85 -4.97 -13.18
CA LEU A 11 7.08 -3.98 -13.92
C LEU A 11 6.83 -4.45 -15.37
N SER A 12 6.97 -5.77 -15.62
CA SER A 12 6.99 -6.34 -16.97
C SER A 12 5.62 -6.38 -17.67
N ALA A 13 4.53 -6.22 -16.90
CA ALA A 13 3.17 -6.41 -17.37
C ALA A 13 2.50 -5.14 -17.96
N GLY A 14 3.27 -4.08 -18.22
CA GLY A 14 2.75 -2.85 -18.81
C GLY A 14 3.78 -1.72 -18.82
N GLN A 15 3.30 -0.49 -19.00
CA GLN A 15 4.14 0.72 -18.96
C GLN A 15 4.40 1.13 -17.50
N PRO A 16 5.65 1.16 -17.02
CA PRO A 16 5.96 1.72 -15.71
C PRO A 16 5.61 3.20 -15.63
N ARG A 17 5.15 3.63 -14.46
CA ARG A 17 4.91 5.02 -14.08
C ARG A 17 5.61 5.29 -12.76
N PHE A 18 6.44 6.33 -12.75
CA PHE A 18 7.04 6.89 -11.55
C PHE A 18 6.57 8.34 -11.38
N TYR A 19 5.94 8.66 -10.26
CA TYR A 19 5.32 9.96 -10.06
C TYR A 19 5.22 10.34 -8.57
N ILE A 20 4.93 11.62 -8.32
CA ILE A 20 4.58 12.12 -7.00
C ILE A 20 3.07 12.00 -6.82
N MET A 21 2.65 11.15 -5.90
CA MET A 21 1.27 10.98 -5.49
C MET A 21 0.98 11.87 -4.27
N ARG A 22 0.17 12.91 -4.47
CA ARG A 22 -0.32 13.75 -3.38
C ARG A 22 -1.57 13.15 -2.74
N LEU A 23 -1.47 12.70 -1.49
CA LEU A 23 -2.58 12.11 -0.76
C LEU A 23 -3.19 13.10 0.25
N PRO A 24 -4.53 13.29 0.26
CA PRO A 24 -5.19 14.05 1.31
C PRO A 24 -5.14 13.30 2.63
N ARG A 25 -5.26 14.04 3.74
CA ARG A 25 -5.31 13.45 5.09
C ARG A 25 -6.51 12.52 5.25
N ARG A 26 -6.25 11.26 5.62
CA ARG A 26 -7.26 10.26 5.98
C ARG A 26 -7.11 9.71 7.41
N GLY A 27 -6.01 10.05 8.10
CA GLY A 27 -5.69 9.52 9.43
C GLY A 27 -5.22 8.07 9.36
N ARG A 28 -5.40 7.34 10.46
CA ARG A 28 -4.98 5.93 10.62
C ARG A 28 -6.11 4.91 10.48
N ARG A 29 -7.31 5.36 10.07
CA ARG A 29 -8.49 4.52 9.92
C ARG A 29 -8.64 4.02 8.47
N PHE A 30 -8.98 2.74 8.30
CA PHE A 30 -9.29 2.16 6.99
C PHE A 30 -10.45 1.16 7.08
N GLU A 31 -11.19 1.06 5.97
CA GLU A 31 -12.30 0.11 5.77
C GLU A 31 -12.08 -0.74 4.51
N ARG A 32 -11.03 -0.45 3.75
CA ARG A 32 -10.70 -1.10 2.47
C ARG A 32 -9.27 -1.59 2.48
N ILE A 33 -9.04 -2.74 1.86
CA ILE A 33 -7.72 -3.30 1.61
C ILE A 33 -7.64 -3.78 0.17
N THR A 34 -6.50 -3.59 -0.48
CA THR A 34 -6.35 -3.84 -1.92
C THR A 34 -5.11 -4.67 -2.20
N TYR A 35 -5.11 -5.46 -3.27
CA TYR A 35 -3.89 -5.99 -3.87
C TYR A 35 -3.79 -5.68 -5.38
N HIS A 36 -2.55 -5.70 -5.88
CA HIS A 36 -2.20 -5.60 -7.29
C HIS A 36 -1.54 -6.91 -7.74
N ALA A 37 -2.16 -7.67 -8.64
CA ALA A 37 -1.68 -9.00 -9.06
C ALA A 37 -0.54 -8.94 -10.08
N ARG A 38 -0.42 -7.84 -10.83
CA ARG A 38 0.40 -7.76 -12.05
C ARG A 38 1.70 -7.00 -11.87
N VAL A 39 1.87 -6.28 -10.76
CA VAL A 39 3.00 -5.36 -10.57
C VAL A 39 3.53 -5.39 -9.13
N THR A 40 4.84 -5.17 -8.96
CA THR A 40 5.39 -4.72 -7.67
C THR A 40 5.24 -3.21 -7.53
N GLN A 41 4.70 -2.74 -6.41
CA GLN A 41 4.57 -1.29 -6.16
C GLN A 41 5.63 -0.83 -5.17
N CYS A 42 6.25 0.34 -5.39
CA CYS A 42 7.13 0.97 -4.41
C CYS A 42 6.60 2.32 -3.96
N LEU A 43 6.65 2.57 -2.66
CA LEU A 43 6.13 3.78 -2.02
C LEU A 43 7.15 4.35 -1.02
N GLY A 44 7.25 5.68 -0.96
CA GLY A 44 8.07 6.37 0.04
C GLY A 44 7.63 7.82 0.22
N VAL A 45 7.60 8.30 1.46
CA VAL A 45 7.17 9.68 1.79
C VAL A 45 8.26 10.71 1.45
N LEU A 46 7.88 11.87 0.92
CA LEU A 46 8.81 12.98 0.63
C LEU A 46 8.98 13.92 1.83
N GLN A 47 7.90 14.19 2.57
CA GLN A 47 7.92 15.15 3.66
C GLN A 47 8.70 14.63 4.86
N PRO A 48 9.58 15.45 5.46
CA PRO A 48 10.17 15.14 6.75
C PRO A 48 9.12 15.13 7.87
N ALA A 49 9.39 14.34 8.91
CA ALA A 49 8.85 14.43 10.27
C ALA A 49 7.57 13.68 10.67
N SER A 50 6.85 12.98 9.79
CA SER A 50 5.80 12.05 10.26
C SER A 50 6.10 10.61 9.83
N PRO A 51 6.15 9.64 10.76
CA PRO A 51 6.04 8.24 10.37
C PRO A 51 4.70 8.05 9.66
N TRP A 52 4.68 7.11 8.75
CA TRP A 52 3.46 6.67 8.10
C TRP A 52 3.30 5.18 8.34
N PHE A 53 2.09 4.69 8.17
CA PHE A 53 1.74 3.32 8.47
C PHE A 53 1.23 2.65 7.21
N MET A 54 1.49 1.36 7.13
CA MET A 54 0.89 0.49 6.14
C MET A 54 0.45 -0.79 6.82
N VAL A 55 -0.78 -1.21 6.57
CA VAL A 55 -1.27 -2.52 6.95
C VAL A 55 -1.10 -3.44 5.75
N VAL A 56 -0.57 -4.65 5.95
CA VAL A 56 -0.37 -5.65 4.90
C VAL A 56 -0.89 -7.02 5.30
N ALA A 57 -1.15 -7.87 4.30
CA ALA A 57 -1.38 -9.30 4.49
C ALA A 57 -0.80 -10.13 3.34
N ALA A 58 -0.63 -11.43 3.59
CA ALA A 58 -0.12 -12.37 2.59
C ALA A 58 -1.04 -12.46 1.36
N PRO A 59 -0.48 -12.66 0.15
CA PRO A 59 -1.26 -12.68 -1.08
C PRO A 59 -2.23 -13.85 -1.14
N THR A 60 -3.49 -13.58 -1.47
CA THR A 60 -4.52 -14.61 -1.72
C THR A 60 -5.01 -14.65 -3.18
N LEU A 61 -4.71 -13.58 -3.93
CA LEU A 61 -5.04 -13.37 -5.34
C LEU A 61 -6.54 -13.59 -5.67
N SER A 62 -7.41 -13.34 -4.69
CA SER A 62 -8.86 -13.46 -4.84
C SER A 62 -9.53 -12.58 -3.79
N VAL A 63 -10.47 -11.74 -4.22
CA VAL A 63 -11.21 -10.84 -3.33
C VAL A 63 -12.12 -11.61 -2.38
N GLU A 64 -12.60 -12.78 -2.80
CA GLU A 64 -13.41 -13.70 -2.00
C GLU A 64 -12.61 -14.31 -0.84
N ARG A 65 -11.28 -14.34 -0.96
CA ARG A 65 -10.33 -14.77 0.08
C ARG A 65 -9.61 -13.57 0.66
N TYR A 66 -10.35 -12.53 1.04
CA TYR A 66 -9.80 -11.35 1.69
C TYR A 66 -9.21 -11.70 3.08
N PRO A 67 -8.18 -10.97 3.55
CA PRO A 67 -7.54 -11.26 4.82
C PRO A 67 -8.47 -10.93 5.99
N GLN A 68 -8.55 -11.83 6.96
CA GLN A 68 -9.24 -11.59 8.22
C GLN A 68 -8.35 -10.76 9.14
N GLN A 69 -8.91 -10.17 10.21
CA GLN A 69 -8.15 -9.34 11.16
C GLN A 69 -6.88 -10.03 11.67
N ALA A 70 -6.95 -11.33 11.97
CA ALA A 70 -5.81 -12.12 12.46
C ALA A 70 -4.67 -12.29 11.42
N ASN A 71 -4.92 -11.99 10.15
CA ASN A 71 -3.93 -12.06 9.07
C ASN A 71 -3.27 -10.70 8.79
N LEU A 72 -3.76 -9.62 9.40
CA LEU A 72 -3.25 -8.27 9.16
C LEU A 72 -2.02 -8.00 10.02
N ALA A 73 -1.01 -7.39 9.41
CA ALA A 73 0.16 -6.86 10.10
C ALA A 73 0.30 -5.37 9.78
N ALA A 74 0.44 -4.53 10.81
CA ALA A 74 0.70 -3.11 10.65
C ALA A 74 2.18 -2.80 10.81
N PHE A 75 2.72 -1.98 9.92
CA PHE A 75 4.10 -1.51 9.97
C PHE A 75 4.13 0.00 10.11
N ARG A 76 4.92 0.48 11.07
CA ARG A 76 5.32 1.88 11.19
C ARG A 76 6.56 2.13 10.34
N ILE A 77 6.44 2.94 9.31
CA ILE A 77 7.48 3.20 8.33
C ILE A 77 8.10 4.57 8.61
N PRO A 78 9.40 4.64 8.95
CA PRO A 78 10.06 5.90 9.22
C PRO A 78 10.32 6.70 7.94
N HIS A 79 10.56 7.99 8.09
CA HIS A 79 11.00 8.84 6.99
C HIS A 79 12.30 8.31 6.36
N GLY A 80 12.43 8.44 5.04
CA GLY A 80 13.57 7.95 4.27
C GLY A 80 13.57 6.45 3.99
N VAL A 81 12.57 5.71 4.46
CA VAL A 81 12.38 4.29 4.12
C VAL A 81 11.32 4.14 3.03
N PHE A 82 11.69 3.39 1.99
CA PHE A 82 10.80 2.98 0.92
C PHE A 82 10.34 1.55 1.15
N VAL A 83 9.08 1.27 0.85
CA VAL A 83 8.54 -0.08 0.85
C VAL A 83 8.39 -0.58 -0.57
N LYS A 84 8.70 -1.86 -0.80
CA LYS A 84 8.34 -2.60 -2.00
C LYS A 84 7.27 -3.62 -1.64
N LEU A 85 6.09 -3.47 -2.22
CA LEU A 85 5.04 -4.46 -2.17
C LEU A 85 5.26 -5.51 -3.27
N HIS A 86 5.19 -6.78 -2.87
CA HIS A 86 5.20 -7.87 -3.81
C HIS A 86 3.86 -7.96 -4.55
N LYS A 87 3.85 -8.62 -5.71
CA LYS A 87 2.61 -8.94 -6.43
C LYS A 87 1.64 -9.67 -5.50
N GLY A 88 0.40 -9.21 -5.49
CA GLY A 88 -0.69 -9.77 -4.71
C GLY A 88 -0.67 -9.42 -3.23
N THR A 89 0.35 -8.73 -2.71
CA THR A 89 0.35 -8.30 -1.30
C THR A 89 -0.85 -7.39 -1.05
N TRP A 90 -1.72 -7.84 -0.15
CA TRP A 90 -2.81 -7.00 0.35
C TRP A 90 -2.20 -5.85 1.14
N HIS A 91 -2.70 -4.64 0.92
CA HIS A 91 -2.23 -3.45 1.60
C HIS A 91 -3.35 -2.43 1.82
N ALA A 92 -3.27 -1.73 2.94
CA ALA A 92 -4.07 -0.55 3.25
C ALA A 92 -3.13 0.57 3.73
N GLY A 93 -3.22 1.72 3.06
CA GLY A 93 -2.35 2.87 3.26
C GLY A 93 -1.83 3.43 1.94
N PRO A 94 -0.94 4.44 1.97
CA PRO A 94 -0.32 5.05 3.15
C PRO A 94 -1.33 5.65 4.15
N LEU A 95 -1.12 5.39 5.44
CA LEU A 95 -1.89 5.94 6.57
C LEU A 95 -1.00 6.89 7.37
N PHE A 96 -1.47 8.08 7.72
CA PHE A 96 -0.63 9.05 8.42
C PHE A 96 -1.44 10.11 9.16
N ASP A 97 -0.85 10.58 10.26
CA ASP A 97 -1.29 11.77 10.95
C ASP A 97 -0.46 12.96 10.48
N GLY A 98 -1.13 13.98 9.97
CA GLY A 98 -0.50 15.22 9.50
C GLY A 98 -1.53 16.33 9.39
N GLY A 99 -1.07 17.58 9.44
CA GLY A 99 -1.93 18.76 9.33
C GLY A 99 -2.47 19.05 7.92
N GLY A 100 -2.06 18.28 6.90
CA GLY A 100 -2.41 18.53 5.51
C GLY A 100 -2.06 17.37 4.57
N PRO A 101 -2.16 17.58 3.25
CA PRO A 101 -1.76 16.59 2.24
C PRO A 101 -0.28 16.22 2.35
N VAL A 102 0.03 14.97 2.01
CA VAL A 102 1.39 14.42 2.03
C VAL A 102 1.72 13.84 0.66
N ASP A 103 2.95 14.03 0.21
CA ASP A 103 3.45 13.62 -1.10
C ASP A 103 4.26 12.34 -0.94
N PHE A 104 3.96 11.35 -1.80
CA PHE A 104 4.66 10.07 -1.85
C PHE A 104 5.26 9.87 -3.22
N TYR A 105 6.49 9.36 -3.28
CA TYR A 105 6.99 8.67 -4.46
C TYR A 105 6.16 7.41 -4.64
N ASN A 106 5.68 7.17 -5.87
CA ASN A 106 5.01 5.93 -6.22
C ASN A 106 5.55 5.38 -7.55
N LEU A 107 5.98 4.12 -7.55
CA LEU A 107 6.42 3.38 -8.72
C LEU A 107 5.54 2.15 -8.92
N GLU A 108 4.84 2.08 -10.04
CA GLU A 108 3.88 1.03 -10.41
C GLU A 108 3.67 1.02 -11.93
N LEU A 109 2.67 0.31 -12.46
CA LEU A 109 2.24 0.46 -13.86
C LEU A 109 1.25 1.63 -14.01
N SER A 110 1.22 2.25 -15.18
CA SER A 110 0.38 3.43 -15.45
C SER A 110 -1.13 3.21 -15.25
N ASP A 111 -1.59 1.97 -15.41
CA ASP A 111 -3.00 1.55 -15.31
C ASP A 111 -3.31 0.69 -14.07
N THR A 112 -2.35 0.56 -13.13
CA THR A 112 -2.49 -0.27 -11.90
C THR A 112 -3.81 -0.02 -11.17
N ASN A 113 -4.15 1.26 -10.96
CA ASN A 113 -5.35 1.67 -10.23
C ASN A 113 -6.65 1.60 -11.06
N VAL A 114 -6.57 1.17 -12.32
CA VAL A 114 -7.71 1.05 -13.25
C VAL A 114 -8.01 -0.42 -13.56
N THR A 115 -6.97 -1.22 -13.85
CA THR A 115 -7.11 -2.59 -14.34
C THR A 115 -6.61 -3.66 -13.37
N ASP A 116 -5.90 -3.29 -12.31
CA ASP A 116 -5.29 -4.21 -11.34
C ASP A 116 -5.59 -3.81 -9.88
N HIS A 117 -6.78 -3.27 -9.62
CA HIS A 117 -7.16 -2.69 -8.34
C HIS A 117 -8.19 -3.57 -7.60
N ASN A 118 -7.72 -4.68 -7.02
CA ASN A 118 -8.56 -5.71 -6.42
C ASN A 118 -8.82 -5.40 -4.95
N THR A 119 -10.00 -4.88 -4.62
CA THR A 119 -10.31 -4.31 -3.30
C THR A 119 -11.37 -5.12 -2.56
N HIS A 120 -11.12 -5.42 -1.29
CA HIS A 120 -12.17 -5.80 -0.33
C HIS A 120 -12.60 -4.57 0.48
N ASP A 121 -13.89 -4.46 0.75
CA ASP A 121 -14.51 -3.37 1.52
C ASP A 121 -15.16 -3.95 2.78
N TYR A 122 -14.41 -3.96 3.88
CA TYR A 122 -14.86 -4.42 5.20
C TYR A 122 -16.05 -3.60 5.70
N GLY A 123 -16.07 -2.29 5.41
CA GLY A 123 -17.15 -1.41 5.84
C GLY A 123 -18.48 -1.80 5.20
N ARG A 124 -18.47 -2.11 3.90
CA ARG A 124 -19.67 -2.55 3.17
C ARG A 124 -20.05 -4.01 3.45
N ALA A 125 -19.07 -4.91 3.51
CA ALA A 125 -19.32 -6.34 3.65
C ALA A 125 -19.69 -6.74 5.08
N GLU A 126 -19.05 -6.12 6.07
CA GLU A 126 -19.06 -6.56 7.46
C GLU A 126 -19.41 -5.44 8.45
N GLY A 127 -19.55 -4.19 7.99
CA GLY A 127 -19.74 -3.03 8.88
C GLY A 127 -18.49 -2.70 9.72
N LEU A 128 -17.31 -3.17 9.30
CA LEU A 128 -16.08 -3.06 10.06
C LEU A 128 -15.19 -1.91 9.58
N ALA A 129 -14.48 -1.32 10.54
CA ALA A 129 -13.40 -0.38 10.30
C ALA A 129 -12.25 -0.68 11.25
N PHE A 130 -11.03 -0.48 10.76
CA PHE A 130 -9.81 -0.69 11.53
C PHE A 130 -9.09 0.64 11.74
N GLU A 131 -8.37 0.74 12.85
CA GLU A 131 -7.51 1.87 13.17
C GLU A 131 -6.14 1.35 13.64
N VAL A 132 -5.07 1.94 13.12
CA VAL A 132 -3.70 1.60 13.53
C VAL A 132 -3.32 2.43 14.75
N SER A 133 -3.04 1.75 15.87
CA SER A 133 -2.40 2.36 17.05
C SER A 133 -0.88 2.15 17.03
N ASP A 134 -0.13 3.10 17.61
CA ASP A 134 1.32 2.99 17.87
C ASP A 134 1.54 2.44 19.29
#